data_AF-A0A2K8PJI7-F1
#
_entry.id   AF-A0A2K8PJI7-F1
#
_cell.length_a   1.000
_cell.length_b   1.000
_cell.length_c   1.000
_cell.angle_alpha   90.00
_cell.angle_beta   90.00
_cell.angle_gamma   90.00
#
_symmetry.space_group_name_H-M   'P 1'
#
loop_
_entity.id
_entity.type
_entity.pdbx_description
1 polymer ?
#
loop_
_entity_poly.entity_id
_entity_poly.type
_entity_poly.pdbx_seq_one_letter_code
_entity_poly.pdbx_strand_id
1 'polypeptide(L)'
;MTHGAAGTHAPPAGPGPAGAGRGTRGATYKRSGAWRAPEARRGNALHAGAWWLWALGLATAASRTTNPLLLGLIVGVAGYVVAARRTSAPWARSYGAFVRLGLFVVGLRLLFSLLLGSPLPGTHVLFTLPELPLPGWAQGIRLGGRVTAEQLVFAFYDGAKLAALLICVGAANALANPARLLKSLPAALYEAGVAVVVAMTFAPNMVADVARLRTARRLRGRPTGGVKAVLQIGLPVLEGALERSVAVAASMDARGYGRTAQVPPAVRHTTNALTLGGLLGMCAGTYGLLAAEGAAYGLPVLGIGLVLALAGLRLGGRRSVRTRYRPDRWGVRAWLVSGSGAAVAALLVRAASVDPEGLRPGVVPLVAPTLPLWPAAAILIGLLPAFVAPVPSEESAQ
;
A
#
# COMPACT_ATOMS: atom_id res chain seq x y z
N MET A 1 -35.40 19.18 -88.32
CA MET A 1 -34.92 17.94 -88.96
C MET A 1 -33.57 17.59 -88.36
N THR A 2 -33.49 16.37 -87.80
CA THR A 2 -32.34 15.48 -87.60
C THR A 2 -31.16 15.83 -86.66
N HIS A 3 -30.83 14.81 -85.85
CA HIS A 3 -29.61 14.48 -85.08
C HIS A 3 -29.50 15.08 -83.66
N GLY A 4 -29.46 14.29 -82.58
CA GLY A 4 -28.49 13.22 -82.24
C GLY A 4 -27.43 13.86 -81.32
N ALA A 5 -27.06 13.42 -80.12
CA ALA A 5 -27.00 12.10 -79.52
C ALA A 5 -27.05 12.21 -77.98
N ALA A 6 -27.54 11.15 -77.33
CA ALA A 6 -27.60 10.99 -75.88
C ALA A 6 -26.21 10.66 -75.31
N GLY A 7 -25.72 11.52 -74.40
CA GLY A 7 -24.60 11.20 -73.52
C GLY A 7 -25.10 10.53 -72.24
N THR A 8 -24.88 9.22 -72.11
CA THR A 8 -25.13 8.47 -70.89
C THR A 8 -24.05 8.78 -69.86
N HIS A 9 -24.40 9.49 -68.79
CA HIS A 9 -23.58 9.60 -67.58
C HIS A 9 -23.61 8.27 -66.82
N ALA A 10 -22.48 7.57 -66.80
CA ALA A 10 -22.24 6.45 -65.91
C ALA A 10 -21.99 6.97 -64.47
N PRO A 11 -22.64 6.42 -63.42
CA PRO A 11 -22.32 6.75 -62.04
C PRO A 11 -20.98 6.12 -61.61
N PRO A 12 -20.23 6.73 -60.68
CA PRO A 12 -18.94 6.21 -60.22
C PRO A 12 -19.11 4.86 -59.51
N ALA A 13 -18.19 3.95 -59.81
CA ALA A 13 -18.10 2.61 -59.24
C ALA A 13 -18.08 2.66 -57.70
N GLY A 14 -19.02 1.94 -57.08
CA GLY A 14 -19.04 1.71 -55.64
C GLY A 14 -17.80 0.92 -55.19
N PRO A 15 -17.40 1.03 -53.91
CA PRO A 15 -16.25 0.30 -53.39
C PRO A 15 -16.52 -1.20 -53.47
N GLY A 16 -15.62 -1.91 -54.15
CA GLY A 16 -15.69 -3.36 -54.37
C GLY A 16 -15.74 -4.15 -53.06
N PRO A 17 -16.20 -5.42 -53.11
CA PRO A 17 -16.33 -6.24 -51.92
C PRO A 17 -14.95 -6.49 -51.33
N ALA A 18 -14.70 -5.90 -50.16
CA ALA A 18 -13.55 -6.22 -49.34
C ALA A 18 -13.57 -7.72 -49.05
N GLY A 19 -12.55 -8.42 -49.53
CA GLY A 19 -12.36 -9.85 -49.32
C GLY A 19 -12.51 -10.18 -47.84
N ALA A 20 -13.47 -11.05 -47.54
CA ALA A 20 -13.64 -11.68 -46.24
C ALA A 20 -12.47 -12.64 -46.00
N GLY A 21 -11.29 -12.08 -45.70
CA GLY A 21 -10.20 -12.78 -45.06
C GLY A 21 -10.63 -13.14 -43.64
N ARG A 22 -11.35 -14.25 -43.51
CA ARG A 22 -11.61 -14.92 -42.23
C ARG A 22 -10.25 -15.38 -41.68
N GLY A 23 -9.54 -14.47 -41.04
CA GLY A 23 -8.43 -14.79 -40.16
C GLY A 23 -8.99 -15.58 -38.98
N THR A 24 -9.07 -16.91 -39.14
CA THR A 24 -9.27 -17.86 -38.06
C THR A 24 -8.13 -17.70 -37.07
N ARG A 25 -8.25 -16.75 -36.13
CA ARG A 25 -7.51 -16.79 -34.87
C ARG A 25 -8.10 -17.95 -34.07
N GLY A 26 -7.70 -19.16 -34.45
CA GLY A 26 -7.79 -20.32 -33.58
C GLY A 26 -6.93 -20.01 -32.36
N ALA A 27 -7.58 -19.47 -31.32
CA ALA A 27 -6.99 -19.43 -30.00
C ALA A 27 -6.83 -20.90 -29.58
N THR A 28 -5.66 -21.46 -29.83
CA THR A 28 -5.30 -22.80 -29.39
C THR A 28 -5.40 -22.81 -27.88
N TYR A 29 -6.52 -23.32 -27.36
CA TYR A 29 -6.70 -23.55 -25.94
C TYR A 29 -5.77 -24.70 -25.57
N LYS A 30 -4.50 -24.39 -25.31
CA LYS A 30 -3.65 -25.29 -24.54
C LYS A 30 -4.33 -25.42 -23.18
N ARG A 31 -5.07 -26.51 -22.99
CA ARG A 31 -5.38 -27.07 -21.67
C ARG A 31 -4.05 -27.45 -21.02
N SER A 32 -3.35 -26.46 -20.48
CA SER A 32 -2.15 -26.69 -19.68
C SER A 32 -2.59 -26.90 -18.24
N GLY A 33 -2.49 -28.16 -17.79
CA GLY A 33 -2.35 -28.63 -16.40
C GLY A 33 -3.27 -28.02 -15.34
N ALA A 34 -4.10 -28.87 -14.73
CA ALA A 34 -5.09 -28.58 -13.68
C ALA A 34 -4.60 -27.87 -12.39
N TRP A 35 -3.38 -27.31 -12.37
CA TRP A 35 -2.74 -26.74 -11.17
C TRP A 35 -2.03 -25.40 -11.42
N ARG A 36 -2.21 -24.76 -12.58
CA ARG A 36 -1.67 -23.41 -12.84
C ARG A 36 -2.73 -22.33 -12.68
N ALA A 37 -2.42 -21.31 -11.88
CA ALA A 37 -3.28 -20.15 -11.74
C ALA A 37 -3.45 -19.44 -13.10
N PRO A 38 -4.68 -19.08 -13.51
CA PRO A 38 -4.92 -18.48 -14.82
C PRO A 38 -4.32 -17.08 -14.94
N GLU A 39 -4.04 -16.67 -16.17
CA GLU A 39 -3.54 -15.33 -16.50
C GLU A 39 -4.56 -14.23 -16.20
N ALA A 40 -4.06 -13.07 -15.77
CA ALA A 40 -4.84 -11.89 -15.42
C ALA A 40 -5.41 -11.25 -16.70
N ARG A 41 -6.66 -11.54 -17.01
CA ARG A 41 -7.45 -10.78 -18.00
C ARG A 41 -8.26 -9.68 -17.31
N ARG A 42 -8.71 -8.66 -18.05
CA ARG A 42 -9.57 -7.56 -17.52
C ARG A 42 -10.81 -8.06 -16.72
N GLY A 43 -11.30 -9.27 -16.99
CA GLY A 43 -12.41 -9.89 -16.26
C GLY A 43 -12.04 -10.64 -14.97
N ASN A 44 -10.75 -10.90 -14.71
CA ASN A 44 -10.23 -11.65 -13.56
C ASN A 44 -9.17 -10.86 -12.78
N ALA A 45 -9.06 -9.55 -13.01
CA ALA A 45 -8.13 -8.70 -12.29
C ALA A 45 -8.50 -8.66 -10.80
N LEU A 46 -7.55 -8.97 -9.92
CA LEU A 46 -7.75 -8.88 -8.48
C LEU A 46 -7.96 -7.42 -8.08
N HIS A 47 -8.94 -7.20 -7.21
CA HIS A 47 -9.22 -5.89 -6.66
C HIS A 47 -8.04 -5.42 -5.78
N ALA A 48 -7.57 -4.18 -5.98
CA ALA A 48 -6.42 -3.64 -5.25
C ALA A 48 -6.59 -3.67 -3.72
N GLY A 49 -7.83 -3.46 -3.25
CA GLY A 49 -8.17 -3.56 -1.84
C GLY A 49 -7.96 -4.95 -1.23
N ALA A 50 -8.05 -6.05 -2.01
CA ALA A 50 -7.84 -7.39 -1.48
C ALA A 50 -6.37 -7.62 -1.07
N TRP A 51 -5.42 -7.11 -1.85
CA TRP A 51 -3.99 -7.14 -1.51
C TRP A 51 -3.67 -6.30 -0.27
N TRP A 52 -4.33 -5.14 -0.13
CA TRP A 52 -4.19 -4.30 1.07
C TRP A 52 -4.76 -4.97 2.32
N LEU A 53 -5.96 -5.56 2.24
CA LEU A 53 -6.53 -6.30 3.37
C LEU A 53 -5.65 -7.50 3.76
N TRP A 54 -5.10 -8.22 2.77
CA TRP A 54 -4.18 -9.31 3.03
C TRP A 54 -2.90 -8.83 3.74
N ALA A 55 -2.26 -7.79 3.21
CA ALA A 55 -1.03 -7.23 3.79
C ALA A 55 -1.26 -6.61 5.18
N LEU A 56 -2.41 -5.95 5.41
CA LEU A 56 -2.82 -5.46 6.73
C LEU A 56 -3.06 -6.61 7.71
N GLY A 57 -3.59 -7.74 7.23
CA GLY A 57 -3.71 -8.96 8.01
C GLY A 57 -2.34 -9.49 8.48
N LEU A 58 -1.38 -9.59 7.55
CA LEU A 58 0.00 -9.96 7.89
C LEU A 58 0.70 -8.96 8.81
N ALA A 59 0.48 -7.65 8.60
CA ALA A 59 1.01 -6.61 9.49
C ALA A 59 0.39 -6.70 10.90
N THR A 60 -0.91 -7.00 10.99
CA THR A 60 -1.59 -7.22 12.28
C THR A 60 -1.03 -8.46 12.98
N ALA A 61 -0.74 -9.54 12.25
CA ALA A 61 -0.07 -10.70 12.79
C ALA A 61 1.35 -10.38 13.28
N ALA A 62 2.15 -9.64 12.50
CA ALA A 62 3.49 -9.21 12.90
C ALA A 62 3.47 -8.29 14.13
N SER A 63 2.43 -7.47 14.32
CA SER A 63 2.31 -6.61 15.50
C SER A 63 2.09 -7.38 16.81
N ARG A 64 1.61 -8.63 16.73
CA ARG A 64 1.33 -9.50 17.89
C ARG A 64 2.51 -10.34 18.36
N THR A 65 3.58 -10.45 17.58
CA THR A 65 4.75 -11.28 17.89
C THR A 65 6.04 -10.46 17.95
N THR A 66 6.96 -10.85 18.83
CA THR A 66 8.37 -10.42 18.81
C THR A 66 9.31 -11.58 18.49
N ASN A 67 8.77 -12.81 18.33
CA ASN A 67 9.55 -13.98 17.95
C ASN A 67 10.16 -13.78 16.53
N PRO A 68 11.50 -13.75 16.39
CA PRO A 68 12.16 -13.47 15.11
C PRO A 68 11.90 -14.54 14.06
N LEU A 69 11.65 -15.80 14.46
CA LEU A 69 11.36 -16.89 13.53
C LEU A 69 9.99 -16.70 12.87
N LEU A 70 8.98 -16.30 13.65
CA LEU A 70 7.65 -16.00 13.12
C LEU A 70 7.66 -14.73 12.26
N LEU A 71 8.41 -13.70 12.67
CA LEU A 71 8.59 -12.48 11.86
C LEU A 71 9.30 -12.79 10.54
N GLY A 72 10.35 -13.61 10.58
CA GLY A 72 11.03 -14.11 9.39
C GLY A 72 10.10 -14.90 8.49
N LEU A 73 9.22 -15.75 9.06
CA LEU A 73 8.22 -16.49 8.31
C LEU A 73 7.19 -15.56 7.63
N ILE A 74 6.69 -14.53 8.32
CA ILE A 74 5.78 -13.53 7.73
C ILE A 74 6.46 -12.80 6.56
N VAL A 75 7.71 -12.37 6.75
CA VAL A 75 8.52 -11.73 5.70
C VAL A 75 8.76 -12.69 4.53
N GLY A 76 9.02 -13.97 4.81
CA GLY A 76 9.17 -15.02 3.81
C GLY A 76 7.89 -15.26 3.00
N VAL A 77 6.74 -15.37 3.65
CA VAL A 77 5.42 -15.49 3.00
C VAL A 77 5.13 -14.26 2.16
N ALA A 78 5.34 -13.05 2.69
CA ALA A 78 5.15 -11.82 1.96
C ALA A 78 6.06 -11.75 0.73
N GLY A 79 7.35 -12.06 0.90
CA GLY A 79 8.35 -12.09 -0.16
C GLY A 79 8.03 -13.12 -1.24
N TYR A 80 7.58 -14.33 -0.86
CA TYR A 80 7.20 -15.38 -1.79
C TYR A 80 5.98 -14.97 -2.64
N VAL A 81 4.93 -14.44 -2.01
CA VAL A 81 3.74 -13.97 -2.72
C VAL A 81 4.10 -12.82 -3.66
N VAL A 82 4.93 -11.87 -3.22
CA VAL A 82 5.43 -10.79 -4.08
C VAL A 82 6.26 -11.35 -5.24
N ALA A 83 7.18 -12.28 -5.00
CA ALA A 83 8.00 -12.88 -6.05
C ALA A 83 7.15 -13.64 -7.08
N ALA A 84 6.13 -14.39 -6.62
CA ALA A 84 5.25 -15.17 -7.48
C ALA A 84 4.24 -14.31 -8.27
N ARG A 85 3.89 -13.12 -7.77
CA ARG A 85 2.74 -12.34 -8.30
C ARG A 85 3.07 -10.91 -8.72
N ARG A 86 4.29 -10.42 -8.51
CA ARG A 86 4.70 -9.07 -8.95
C ARG A 86 4.62 -8.94 -10.47
N THR A 87 4.12 -7.80 -10.93
CA THR A 87 4.18 -7.38 -12.34
C THR A 87 5.59 -6.87 -12.69
N SER A 88 5.94 -6.75 -13.97
CA SER A 88 7.23 -6.18 -14.43
C SER A 88 7.32 -4.65 -14.31
N ALA A 89 6.34 -4.02 -13.66
CA ALA A 89 6.20 -2.57 -13.66
C ALA A 89 7.13 -1.87 -12.65
N PRO A 90 7.41 -0.55 -12.80
CA PRO A 90 8.37 0.17 -11.95
C PRO A 90 8.08 0.09 -10.45
N TRP A 91 6.80 0.01 -10.05
CA TRP A 91 6.38 -0.15 -8.65
C TRP A 91 6.71 -1.53 -8.06
N ALA A 92 6.94 -2.55 -8.87
CA ALA A 92 7.32 -3.88 -8.38
C ALA A 92 8.71 -3.91 -7.73
N ARG A 93 9.55 -2.90 -8.01
CA ARG A 93 10.84 -2.70 -7.33
C ARG A 93 10.70 -2.08 -5.93
N SER A 94 9.51 -1.59 -5.57
CA SER A 94 9.25 -0.98 -4.26
C SER A 94 9.50 -1.96 -3.12
N TYR A 95 9.15 -3.25 -3.29
CA TYR A 95 9.38 -4.27 -2.26
C TYR A 95 10.85 -4.33 -1.82
N GLY A 96 11.79 -4.33 -2.77
CA GLY A 96 13.22 -4.32 -2.47
C GLY A 96 13.67 -3.07 -1.69
N ALA A 97 13.07 -1.90 -1.99
CA ALA A 97 13.34 -0.68 -1.23
C ALA A 97 12.81 -0.76 0.20
N PHE A 98 11.61 -1.32 0.40
CA PHE A 98 11.03 -1.52 1.74
C PHE A 98 11.81 -2.55 2.56
N VAL A 99 12.34 -3.62 1.96
CA VAL A 99 13.23 -4.58 2.63
C VAL A 99 14.54 -3.91 3.05
N ARG A 100 15.18 -3.12 2.17
CA ARG A 100 16.39 -2.36 2.52
C ARG A 100 16.13 -1.35 3.64
N LEU A 101 15.01 -0.64 3.58
CA LEU A 101 14.59 0.29 4.64
C LEU A 101 14.34 -0.45 5.96
N GLY A 102 13.71 -1.64 5.93
CA GLY A 102 13.52 -2.49 7.10
C GLY A 102 14.85 -2.93 7.72
N LEU A 103 15.79 -3.41 6.91
CA LEU A 103 17.14 -3.75 7.37
C LEU A 103 17.88 -2.55 7.95
N PHE A 104 17.74 -1.38 7.33
CA PHE A 104 18.28 -0.13 7.86
C PHE A 104 17.70 0.21 9.24
N VAL A 105 16.38 0.05 9.44
CA VAL A 105 15.74 0.27 10.75
C VAL A 105 16.27 -0.70 11.81
N VAL A 106 16.48 -1.98 11.47
CA VAL A 106 17.11 -2.96 12.38
C VAL A 106 18.52 -2.50 12.75
N GLY A 107 19.35 -2.14 11.76
CA GLY A 107 20.72 -1.68 11.98
C GLY A 107 20.78 -0.41 12.82
N LEU A 108 19.90 0.56 12.57
CA LEU A 108 19.80 1.78 13.36
C LEU A 108 19.37 1.49 14.80
N ARG A 109 18.44 0.56 15.01
CA ARG A 109 18.00 0.16 16.36
C ARG A 109 19.09 -0.57 17.12
N LEU A 110 19.85 -1.45 16.46
CA LEU A 110 21.03 -2.09 17.05
C LEU A 110 22.11 -1.05 17.38
N LEU A 111 22.35 -0.08 16.50
CA LEU A 111 23.29 1.00 16.73
C LEU A 111 22.89 1.85 17.94
N PHE A 112 21.62 2.27 18.03
CA PHE A 112 21.15 3.00 19.21
C PHE A 112 21.23 2.16 20.47
N SER A 113 20.94 0.86 20.39
CA SER A 113 21.13 -0.05 21.51
C SER A 113 22.60 -0.11 21.94
N LEU A 114 23.55 -0.21 21.01
CA LEU A 114 24.98 -0.19 21.32
C LEU A 114 25.43 1.12 21.98
N LEU A 115 24.86 2.25 21.56
CA LEU A 115 25.29 3.59 22.00
C LEU A 115 24.66 4.05 23.32
N LEU A 116 23.36 3.77 23.54
CA LEU A 116 22.59 4.31 24.68
C LEU A 116 22.64 3.42 25.94
N GLY A 117 23.38 2.30 25.90
CA GLY A 117 23.32 1.27 26.93
C GLY A 117 21.88 0.75 27.12
N SER A 118 21.68 -0.28 27.94
CA SER A 118 20.31 -0.56 28.39
C SER A 118 20.29 -0.88 29.87
N PRO A 119 19.19 -0.52 30.56
CA PRO A 119 18.95 -0.94 31.94
C PRO A 119 18.57 -2.42 32.06
N LEU A 120 18.62 -3.21 30.97
CA LEU A 120 18.31 -4.64 31.03
C LEU A 120 19.41 -5.35 31.86
N PRO A 121 19.04 -6.12 32.90
CA PRO A 121 19.98 -6.95 33.63
C PRO A 121 20.44 -8.09 32.71
N GLY A 122 21.56 -7.89 32.03
CA GLY A 122 22.20 -8.89 31.18
C GLY A 122 23.35 -9.57 31.90
N THR A 123 23.44 -10.89 31.78
CA THR A 123 24.50 -11.71 32.37
C THR A 123 25.68 -11.88 31.42
N HIS A 124 25.46 -11.80 30.11
CA HIS A 124 26.49 -12.00 29.09
C HIS A 124 27.00 -10.67 28.52
N VAL A 125 28.08 -10.15 29.09
CA VAL A 125 28.75 -8.94 28.58
C VAL A 125 29.60 -9.29 27.34
N LEU A 126 29.36 -8.59 26.24
CA LEU A 126 30.14 -8.74 25.00
C LEU A 126 31.28 -7.72 24.94
N PHE A 127 30.98 -6.44 25.16
CA PHE A 127 31.96 -5.36 25.10
C PHE A 127 31.64 -4.27 26.14
N THR A 128 32.65 -3.53 26.57
CA THR A 128 32.49 -2.38 27.46
C THR A 128 32.92 -1.12 26.74
N LEU A 129 31.99 -0.23 26.42
CA LEU A 129 32.30 1.08 25.89
C LEU A 129 32.64 2.04 27.04
N PRO A 130 33.62 2.94 26.86
CA PRO A 130 33.96 3.94 27.87
C PRO A 130 32.72 4.78 28.18
N GLU A 131 32.37 4.85 29.46
CA GLU A 131 31.21 5.60 29.94
C GLU A 131 31.53 7.10 29.86
N LEU A 132 30.72 7.85 29.11
CA LEU A 132 30.79 9.30 29.13
C LEU A 132 29.94 9.79 30.30
N PRO A 133 30.52 10.45 31.31
CA PRO A 133 29.75 11.00 32.42
C PRO A 133 28.85 12.11 31.88
N LEU A 134 27.55 11.85 31.82
CA LEU A 134 26.57 12.83 31.36
C LEU A 134 26.20 13.77 32.51
N PRO A 135 26.02 15.07 32.22
CA PRO A 135 25.62 16.06 33.21
C PRO A 135 24.25 15.71 33.84
N GLY A 136 24.02 16.12 35.09
CA GLY A 136 22.94 15.65 35.97
C GLY A 136 21.50 15.81 35.45
N TRP A 137 21.27 16.55 34.36
CA TRP A 137 19.98 16.66 33.69
C TRP A 137 19.66 15.47 32.75
N ALA A 138 20.65 14.62 32.43
CA ALA A 138 20.55 13.47 31.55
C ALA A 138 20.79 12.13 32.28
N GLN A 139 20.52 12.04 33.59
CA GLN A 139 20.77 10.82 34.40
C GLN A 139 19.96 9.57 33.99
N GLY A 140 19.02 9.70 33.05
CA GLY A 140 18.28 8.57 32.47
C GLY A 140 18.89 7.95 31.21
N ILE A 141 19.90 8.58 30.60
CA ILE A 141 20.54 8.11 29.37
C ILE A 141 22.00 7.82 29.74
N ARG A 142 22.47 6.59 29.56
CA ARG A 142 23.89 6.24 29.72
C ARG A 142 24.51 6.14 28.33
N LEU A 143 25.29 7.13 27.90
CA LEU A 143 26.07 6.96 26.67
C LEU A 143 27.28 6.06 26.97
N GLY A 144 27.27 4.86 26.40
CA GLY A 144 28.29 3.82 26.64
C GLY A 144 27.97 2.89 27.82
N GLY A 145 28.96 2.09 28.23
CA GLY A 145 28.83 1.07 29.29
C GLY A 145 28.92 -0.36 28.78
N ARG A 146 28.48 -1.32 29.61
CA ARG A 146 28.47 -2.76 29.28
C ARG A 146 27.40 -3.06 28.24
N VAL A 147 27.83 -3.49 27.06
CA VAL A 147 26.95 -4.03 26.01
C VAL A 147 26.74 -5.51 26.29
N THR A 148 25.49 -5.90 26.54
CA THR A 148 25.12 -7.29 26.82
C THR A 148 24.49 -7.96 25.60
N ALA A 149 24.62 -9.30 25.51
CA ALA A 149 24.02 -10.07 24.43
C ALA A 149 22.48 -9.99 24.48
N GLU A 150 21.91 -10.04 25.69
CA GLU A 150 20.48 -9.94 25.97
C GLU A 150 19.89 -8.62 25.45
N GLN A 151 20.61 -7.52 25.63
CA GLN A 151 20.23 -6.21 25.12
C GLN A 151 20.19 -6.19 23.58
N LEU A 152 21.23 -6.71 22.93
CA LEU A 152 21.28 -6.73 21.45
C LEU A 152 20.18 -7.60 20.86
N VAL A 153 19.91 -8.75 21.48
CA VAL A 153 18.82 -9.65 21.06
C VAL A 153 17.47 -8.98 21.25
N PHE A 154 17.23 -8.27 22.37
CA PHE A 154 16.01 -7.50 22.58
C PHE A 154 15.81 -6.42 21.51
N ALA A 155 16.86 -5.62 21.25
CA ALA A 155 16.83 -4.58 20.23
C ALA A 155 16.62 -5.17 18.83
N PHE A 156 17.20 -6.35 18.55
CA PHE A 156 16.99 -7.07 17.30
C PHE A 156 15.53 -7.53 17.16
N TYR A 157 14.92 -8.11 18.20
CA TYR A 157 13.53 -8.59 18.14
C TYR A 157 12.54 -7.47 17.84
N ASP A 158 12.66 -6.35 18.54
CA ASP A 158 11.81 -5.20 18.27
C ASP A 158 12.12 -4.53 16.92
N GLY A 159 13.39 -4.50 16.52
CA GLY A 159 13.80 -3.99 15.20
C GLY A 159 13.21 -4.83 14.08
N ALA A 160 13.30 -6.16 14.21
CA ALA A 160 12.73 -7.12 13.28
C ALA A 160 11.21 -6.97 13.17
N LYS A 161 10.52 -6.67 14.29
CA LYS A 161 9.08 -6.39 14.29
C LYS A 161 8.75 -5.16 13.43
N LEU A 162 9.46 -4.04 13.64
CA LEU A 162 9.27 -2.83 12.83
C LEU A 162 9.59 -3.08 11.34
N ALA A 163 10.66 -3.82 11.06
CA ALA A 163 11.04 -4.20 9.71
C ALA A 163 9.96 -5.06 9.02
N ALA A 164 9.39 -6.05 9.73
CA ALA A 164 8.32 -6.90 9.20
C ALA A 164 7.06 -6.08 8.86
N LEU A 165 6.65 -5.15 9.73
CA LEU A 165 5.53 -4.25 9.47
C LEU A 165 5.76 -3.41 8.21
N LEU A 166 6.96 -2.84 8.08
CA LEU A 166 7.35 -2.04 6.93
C LEU A 166 7.40 -2.86 5.63
N ILE A 167 7.89 -4.10 5.69
CA ILE A 167 7.92 -5.04 4.56
C ILE A 167 6.50 -5.45 4.15
N CYS A 168 5.56 -5.64 5.08
CA CYS A 168 4.16 -5.91 4.75
C CYS A 168 3.53 -4.75 3.97
N VAL A 169 3.80 -3.50 4.36
CA VAL A 169 3.38 -2.31 3.60
C VAL A 169 4.04 -2.28 2.21
N GLY A 170 5.33 -2.63 2.13
CA GLY A 170 6.03 -2.79 0.85
C GLY A 170 5.41 -3.85 -0.05
N ALA A 171 4.95 -4.98 0.51
CA ALA A 171 4.26 -6.03 -0.23
C ALA A 171 2.93 -5.54 -0.81
N ALA A 172 2.14 -4.79 -0.01
CA ALA A 172 0.89 -4.18 -0.48
C ALA A 172 1.14 -3.26 -1.70
N ASN A 173 2.15 -2.39 -1.62
CA ASN A 173 2.49 -1.45 -2.69
C ASN A 173 3.10 -2.12 -3.93
N ALA A 174 3.79 -3.25 -3.76
CA ALA A 174 4.34 -4.00 -4.88
C ALA A 174 3.27 -4.79 -5.64
N LEU A 175 2.23 -5.27 -4.94
CA LEU A 175 1.16 -6.11 -5.48
C LEU A 175 -0.07 -5.33 -5.96
N ALA A 176 -0.37 -4.19 -5.34
CA ALA A 176 -1.51 -3.34 -5.69
C ALA A 176 -1.07 -2.11 -6.49
N ASN A 177 -1.76 -1.83 -7.61
CA ASN A 177 -1.55 -0.59 -8.35
C ASN A 177 -2.20 0.59 -7.57
N PRO A 178 -1.43 1.62 -7.13
CA PRO A 178 -1.94 2.75 -6.37
C PRO A 178 -3.07 3.52 -7.08
N ALA A 179 -2.96 3.67 -8.40
CA ALA A 179 -3.98 4.34 -9.21
C ALA A 179 -5.29 3.54 -9.29
N ARG A 180 -5.22 2.20 -9.20
CA ARG A 180 -6.43 1.36 -9.11
C ARG A 180 -7.09 1.45 -7.74
N LEU A 181 -6.28 1.51 -6.67
CA LEU A 181 -6.80 1.71 -5.32
C LEU A 181 -7.58 3.03 -5.20
N LEU A 182 -7.04 4.11 -5.77
CA LEU A 182 -7.73 5.40 -5.85
C LEU A 182 -9.07 5.32 -6.58
N LYS A 183 -9.14 4.56 -7.68
CA LYS A 183 -10.40 4.37 -8.44
C LYS A 183 -11.45 3.56 -7.68
N SER A 184 -11.02 2.73 -6.71
CA SER A 184 -11.90 1.96 -5.83
C SER A 184 -12.35 2.72 -4.58
N LEU A 185 -11.86 3.94 -4.34
CA LEU A 185 -12.31 4.74 -3.19
C LEU A 185 -13.81 5.05 -3.26
N PRO A 186 -14.51 5.10 -2.11
CA PRO A 186 -15.92 5.46 -2.06
C PRO A 186 -16.16 6.86 -2.62
N ALA A 187 -17.35 7.07 -3.21
CA ALA A 187 -17.69 8.32 -3.88
C ALA A 187 -17.67 9.56 -2.97
N ALA A 188 -17.77 9.38 -1.64
CA ALA A 188 -17.58 10.47 -0.68
C ALA A 188 -16.18 11.08 -0.72
N LEU A 189 -15.17 10.32 -1.16
CA LEU A 189 -13.78 10.78 -1.29
C LEU A 189 -13.45 11.21 -2.72
N TYR A 190 -14.45 11.48 -3.57
CA TYR A 190 -14.23 11.81 -4.98
C TYR A 190 -13.30 13.01 -5.16
N GLU A 191 -13.53 14.10 -4.44
CA GLU A 191 -12.72 15.32 -4.52
C GLU A 191 -11.26 15.05 -4.11
N ALA A 192 -11.06 14.35 -3.00
CA ALA A 192 -9.73 13.92 -2.55
C ALA A 192 -9.07 12.97 -3.56
N GLY A 193 -9.83 12.03 -4.14
CA GLY A 193 -9.35 11.10 -5.15
C GLY A 193 -8.90 11.80 -6.44
N VAL A 194 -9.66 12.79 -6.93
CA VAL A 194 -9.30 13.61 -8.08
C VAL A 194 -8.01 14.39 -7.79
N ALA A 195 -7.92 15.03 -6.63
CA ALA A 195 -6.71 15.76 -6.23
C ALA A 195 -5.47 14.85 -6.23
N VAL A 196 -5.57 13.63 -5.68
CA VAL A 196 -4.46 12.68 -5.67
C VAL A 196 -4.11 12.16 -7.07
N VAL A 197 -5.09 11.84 -7.91
CA VAL A 197 -4.85 11.40 -9.31
C VAL A 197 -4.15 12.50 -10.11
N VAL A 198 -4.59 13.75 -9.94
CA VAL A 198 -3.97 14.93 -10.54
C VAL A 198 -2.54 15.10 -10.04
N ALA A 199 -2.32 14.99 -8.73
CA ALA A 199 -0.98 15.06 -8.14
C ALA A 199 -0.04 13.95 -8.65
N MET A 200 -0.51 12.70 -8.74
CA MET A 200 0.26 11.58 -9.29
C MET A 200 0.66 11.78 -10.75
N THR A 201 -0.17 12.51 -11.51
CA THR A 201 0.12 12.83 -12.92
C THR A 201 1.11 14.00 -13.02
N PHE A 202 1.01 15.00 -12.15
CA PHE A 202 1.88 16.17 -12.16
C PHE A 202 3.26 15.93 -11.52
N ALA A 203 3.35 15.05 -10.52
CA ALA A 203 4.60 14.73 -9.84
C ALA A 203 5.76 14.35 -10.80
N PRO A 204 5.61 13.39 -11.73
CA PRO A 204 6.68 13.04 -12.66
C PRO A 204 7.03 14.21 -13.60
N ASN A 205 6.06 15.03 -13.99
CA ASN A 205 6.29 16.21 -14.82
C ASN A 205 7.12 17.26 -14.06
N MET A 206 6.82 17.51 -12.78
CA MET A 206 7.62 18.43 -11.95
C MET A 206 9.06 17.94 -11.77
N VAL A 207 9.27 16.63 -11.61
CA VAL A 207 10.62 16.05 -11.53
C VAL A 207 11.38 16.27 -12.85
N ALA A 208 10.71 16.06 -13.99
CA ALA A 208 11.30 16.32 -15.29
C ALA A 208 11.64 17.81 -15.48
N ASP A 209 10.79 18.72 -15.02
CA ASP A 209 11.02 20.17 -15.08
C ASP A 209 12.24 20.57 -14.25
N VAL A 210 12.34 20.05 -13.01
CA VAL A 210 13.51 20.26 -12.14
C VAL A 210 14.78 19.74 -12.82
N ALA A 211 14.72 18.56 -13.45
CA ALA A 211 15.86 17.99 -14.16
C ALA A 211 16.28 18.88 -15.35
N ARG A 212 15.33 19.35 -16.16
CA ARG A 212 15.60 20.28 -17.28
C ARG A 212 16.23 21.59 -16.79
N LEU A 213 15.72 22.16 -15.70
CA LEU A 213 16.25 23.38 -15.08
C LEU A 213 17.67 23.20 -14.51
N ARG A 214 17.95 22.06 -13.86
CA ARG A 214 19.32 21.73 -13.40
C ARG A 214 20.28 21.63 -14.59
N THR A 215 19.88 20.97 -15.67
CA THR A 215 20.70 20.86 -16.88
C THR A 215 20.95 22.23 -17.52
N ALA A 216 19.92 23.06 -17.69
CA ALA A 216 20.05 24.41 -18.24
C ALA A 216 20.99 25.31 -17.40
N ARG A 217 20.95 25.18 -16.06
CA ARG A 217 21.88 25.89 -15.16
C ARG A 217 23.31 25.42 -15.31
N ARG A 218 23.51 24.09 -15.39
CA ARG A 218 24.82 23.49 -15.61
C ARG A 218 25.44 23.99 -16.92
N LEU A 219 24.65 24.07 -18.00
CA LEU A 219 25.10 24.62 -19.29
C LEU A 219 25.43 26.12 -19.22
N ARG A 220 24.81 26.86 -18.29
CA ARG A 220 25.09 28.29 -18.04
C ARG A 220 26.21 28.52 -17.02
N GLY A 221 26.97 27.49 -16.64
CA GLY A 221 28.04 27.58 -15.64
C GLY A 221 27.56 27.94 -14.24
N ARG A 222 26.25 27.81 -13.95
CA ARG A 222 25.67 28.18 -12.66
C ARG A 222 25.71 26.99 -11.69
N PRO A 223 26.01 27.21 -10.41
CA PRO A 223 26.03 26.15 -9.41
C PRO A 223 24.65 25.50 -9.28
N THR A 224 24.63 24.18 -9.22
CA THR A 224 23.41 23.35 -9.12
C THR A 224 23.10 22.91 -7.69
N GLY A 225 24.00 23.19 -6.73
CA GLY A 225 23.87 22.84 -5.32
C GLY A 225 23.71 24.03 -4.39
N GLY A 226 23.21 23.77 -3.17
CA GLY A 226 23.02 24.77 -2.11
C GLY A 226 21.61 25.38 -2.05
N VAL A 227 21.29 26.01 -0.92
CA VAL A 227 19.95 26.59 -0.64
C VAL A 227 19.55 27.63 -1.70
N LYS A 228 20.51 28.45 -2.15
CA LYS A 228 20.28 29.44 -3.21
C LYS A 228 19.94 28.79 -4.55
N ALA A 229 20.57 27.66 -4.90
CA ALA A 229 20.22 26.92 -6.11
C ALA A 229 18.83 26.29 -6.00
N VAL A 230 18.47 25.78 -4.82
CA VAL A 230 17.13 25.22 -4.56
C VAL A 230 16.05 26.28 -4.73
N LEU A 231 16.20 27.46 -4.11
CA LEU A 231 15.24 28.56 -4.25
C LEU A 231 15.07 29.00 -5.70
N GLN A 232 16.17 29.18 -6.42
CA GLN A 232 16.11 29.66 -7.80
C GLN A 232 15.66 28.59 -8.82
N ILE A 233 15.76 27.29 -8.50
CA ILE A 233 15.15 26.21 -9.31
C ILE A 233 13.69 26.02 -8.92
N GLY A 234 13.37 26.15 -7.62
CA GLY A 234 12.03 25.95 -7.08
C GLY A 234 11.05 27.00 -7.58
N LEU A 235 11.43 28.27 -7.59
CA LEU A 235 10.52 29.36 -7.98
C LEU A 235 9.96 29.19 -9.41
N PRO A 236 10.76 28.95 -10.48
CA PRO A 236 10.21 28.69 -11.82
C PRO A 236 9.38 27.40 -11.91
N VAL A 237 9.70 26.38 -11.12
CA VAL A 237 8.93 25.13 -11.11
C VAL A 237 7.56 25.34 -10.45
N LEU A 238 7.50 26.16 -9.39
CA LEU A 238 6.25 26.55 -8.75
C LEU A 238 5.39 27.41 -9.68
N GLU A 239 6.00 28.38 -10.37
CA GLU A 239 5.32 29.19 -11.38
C GLU A 239 4.72 28.30 -12.49
N GLY A 240 5.51 27.41 -13.09
CA GLY A 240 5.01 26.48 -14.11
C GLY A 240 3.98 25.47 -13.55
N ALA A 241 4.07 25.10 -12.27
CA ALA A 241 3.05 24.28 -11.62
C ALA A 241 1.74 25.04 -11.42
N LEU A 242 1.80 26.33 -11.05
CA LEU A 242 0.63 27.20 -10.92
C LEU A 242 -0.08 27.38 -12.26
N GLU A 243 0.65 27.72 -13.33
CA GLU A 243 0.08 27.83 -14.68
C GLU A 243 -0.65 26.55 -15.11
N ARG A 244 -0.01 25.39 -14.92
CA ARG A 244 -0.63 24.09 -15.24
C ARG A 244 -1.85 23.79 -14.36
N SER A 245 -1.82 24.17 -13.08
CA SER A 245 -2.94 23.98 -12.18
C SER A 245 -4.16 24.81 -12.61
N VAL A 246 -3.94 26.06 -13.03
CA VAL A 246 -4.98 26.94 -13.58
C VAL A 246 -5.53 26.38 -14.90
N ALA A 247 -4.66 25.93 -15.81
CA ALA A 247 -5.09 25.33 -17.07
C ALA A 247 -5.91 24.05 -16.85
N VAL A 248 -5.51 23.19 -15.91
CA VAL A 248 -6.28 21.98 -15.57
C VAL A 248 -7.60 22.34 -14.91
N ALA A 249 -7.62 23.30 -13.99
CA ALA A 249 -8.86 23.77 -13.36
C ALA A 249 -9.86 24.29 -14.41
N ALA A 250 -9.41 25.14 -15.35
CA ALA A 250 -10.24 25.65 -16.44
C ALA A 250 -10.78 24.51 -17.34
N SER A 251 -9.94 23.53 -17.66
CA SER A 251 -10.38 22.36 -18.45
C SER A 251 -11.37 21.46 -17.72
N MET A 252 -11.26 21.38 -16.38
CA MET A 252 -12.16 20.61 -15.53
C MET A 252 -13.53 21.29 -15.44
N ASP A 253 -13.54 22.61 -15.25
CA ASP A 253 -14.77 23.41 -15.21
C ASP A 253 -15.53 23.34 -16.54
N ALA A 254 -14.84 23.47 -17.68
CA ALA A 254 -15.43 23.31 -19.02
C ALA A 254 -16.06 21.92 -19.24
N ARG A 255 -15.52 20.88 -18.61
CA ARG A 255 -16.07 19.50 -18.64
C ARG A 255 -17.17 19.25 -17.61
N GLY A 256 -17.55 20.27 -16.82
CA GLY A 256 -18.60 20.19 -15.81
C GLY A 256 -18.18 19.49 -14.51
N TYR A 257 -16.87 19.41 -14.22
CA TYR A 257 -16.40 18.96 -12.90
C TYR A 257 -16.84 19.96 -11.81
N GLY A 258 -17.14 19.47 -10.60
CA GLY A 258 -17.55 20.31 -9.47
C GLY A 258 -19.07 20.47 -9.32
N ARG A 259 -19.88 20.02 -10.28
CA ARG A 259 -21.34 19.94 -10.11
C ARG A 259 -21.70 18.87 -9.07
N THR A 260 -22.18 19.31 -7.91
CA THR A 260 -22.71 18.44 -6.87
C THR A 260 -24.20 18.19 -7.10
N ALA A 261 -24.67 16.98 -6.80
CA ALA A 261 -26.10 16.74 -6.77
C ALA A 261 -26.73 17.56 -5.63
N GLN A 262 -27.87 18.20 -5.91
CA GLN A 262 -28.66 18.88 -4.88
C GLN A 262 -29.23 17.81 -3.94
N VAL A 263 -28.73 17.74 -2.72
CA VAL A 263 -29.13 16.74 -1.73
C VAL A 263 -29.75 17.44 -0.52
N PRO A 264 -30.87 16.92 0.04
CA PRO A 264 -31.54 17.55 1.17
C PRO A 264 -30.59 17.81 2.35
N PRO A 265 -30.77 18.93 3.09
CA PRO A 265 -29.91 19.28 4.23
C PRO A 265 -29.92 18.21 5.32
N ALA A 266 -31.02 17.48 5.51
CA ALA A 266 -31.09 16.36 6.45
C ALA A 266 -30.04 15.28 6.14
N VAL A 267 -29.93 14.87 4.88
CA VAL A 267 -28.90 13.91 4.44
C VAL A 267 -27.50 14.49 4.64
N ARG A 268 -27.35 15.82 4.54
CA ARG A 268 -26.08 16.50 4.85
C ARG A 268 -25.64 16.33 6.29
N HIS A 269 -26.53 16.63 7.22
CA HIS A 269 -26.26 16.49 8.64
C HIS A 269 -26.10 15.04 9.05
N THR A 270 -26.94 14.11 8.54
CA THR A 270 -26.80 12.68 8.82
C THR A 270 -25.46 12.13 8.31
N THR A 271 -25.01 12.49 7.10
CA THR A 271 -23.68 12.08 6.63
C THR A 271 -22.59 12.58 7.58
N ASN A 272 -22.61 13.85 7.98
CA ASN A 272 -21.58 14.42 8.86
C ASN A 272 -21.60 13.77 10.25
N ALA A 273 -22.79 13.53 10.81
CA ALA A 273 -22.95 12.88 12.10
C ALA A 273 -22.46 11.43 12.06
N LEU A 274 -22.80 10.68 11.00
CA LEU A 274 -22.33 9.31 10.80
C LEU A 274 -20.82 9.22 10.58
N THR A 275 -20.23 10.13 9.79
CA THR A 275 -18.78 10.12 9.55
C THR A 275 -17.99 10.55 10.78
N LEU A 276 -18.38 11.64 11.45
CA LEU A 276 -17.71 12.10 12.67
C LEU A 276 -17.92 11.11 13.82
N GLY A 277 -19.16 10.65 14.03
CA GLY A 277 -19.48 9.64 15.04
C GLY A 277 -18.76 8.31 14.79
N GLY A 278 -18.65 7.89 13.52
CA GLY A 278 -17.87 6.72 13.14
C GLY A 278 -16.37 6.87 13.39
N LEU A 279 -15.79 8.01 13.05
CA LEU A 279 -14.37 8.31 13.33
C LEU A 279 -14.09 8.35 14.84
N LEU A 280 -14.93 9.04 15.61
CA LEU A 280 -14.83 9.09 17.07
C LEU A 280 -15.00 7.70 17.70
N GLY A 281 -15.96 6.90 17.21
CA GLY A 281 -16.16 5.52 17.63
C GLY A 281 -14.96 4.63 17.32
N MET A 282 -14.30 4.79 16.17
CA MET A 282 -13.06 4.07 15.86
C MET A 282 -11.90 4.48 16.76
N CYS A 283 -11.76 5.77 17.08
CA CYS A 283 -10.77 6.26 18.04
C CYS A 283 -11.01 5.68 19.44
N ALA A 284 -12.25 5.77 19.93
CA ALA A 284 -12.65 5.23 21.23
C ALA A 284 -12.49 3.70 21.30
N GLY A 285 -12.87 2.98 20.23
CA GLY A 285 -12.71 1.53 20.14
C GLY A 285 -11.24 1.12 20.13
N THR A 286 -10.40 1.81 19.36
CA THR A 286 -8.94 1.55 19.34
C THR A 286 -8.30 1.82 20.69
N TYR A 287 -8.67 2.92 21.35
CA TYR A 287 -8.23 3.23 22.70
C TYR A 287 -8.66 2.14 23.71
N GLY A 288 -9.92 1.70 23.64
CA GLY A 288 -10.44 0.62 24.49
C GLY A 288 -9.69 -0.70 24.30
N LEU A 289 -9.26 -1.02 23.08
CA LEU A 289 -8.43 -2.20 22.80
C LEU A 289 -7.00 -2.11 23.34
N LEU A 290 -6.51 -0.89 23.57
CA LEU A 290 -5.18 -0.64 24.13
C LEU A 290 -5.21 -0.51 25.67
N ALA A 291 -6.38 -0.23 26.25
CA ALA A 291 -6.58 -0.16 27.69
C ALA A 291 -6.63 -1.56 28.33
N ALA A 292 -6.03 -1.70 29.52
CA ALA A 292 -5.89 -2.98 30.23
C ALA A 292 -7.25 -3.65 30.56
N GLU A 293 -8.27 -2.85 30.88
CA GLU A 293 -9.63 -3.32 31.24
C GLU A 293 -10.65 -3.13 30.10
N GLY A 294 -10.27 -2.43 29.02
CA GLY A 294 -11.19 -2.01 27.95
C GLY A 294 -11.43 -3.04 26.85
N ALA A 295 -10.74 -4.19 26.91
CA ALA A 295 -10.73 -5.16 25.81
C ALA A 295 -12.12 -5.72 25.46
N ALA A 296 -13.02 -5.87 26.45
CA ALA A 296 -14.37 -6.39 26.24
C ALA A 296 -15.27 -5.43 25.44
N TYR A 297 -15.13 -4.12 25.64
CA TYR A 297 -15.94 -3.09 24.97
C TYR A 297 -15.23 -2.46 23.76
N GLY A 298 -13.90 -2.58 23.65
CA GLY A 298 -13.12 -2.01 22.55
C GLY A 298 -13.51 -2.58 21.18
N LEU A 299 -13.68 -3.91 21.06
CA LEU A 299 -14.09 -4.57 19.82
C LEU A 299 -15.49 -4.14 19.33
N PRO A 300 -16.56 -4.19 20.15
CA PRO A 300 -17.89 -3.77 19.71
C PRO A 300 -17.95 -2.28 19.39
N VAL A 301 -17.29 -1.41 20.17
CA VAL A 301 -17.24 0.03 19.91
C VAL A 301 -16.49 0.33 18.60
N LEU A 302 -15.37 -0.35 18.35
CA LEU A 302 -14.64 -0.25 17.08
C LEU A 302 -15.52 -0.71 15.89
N GLY A 303 -16.26 -1.81 16.06
CA GLY A 303 -17.18 -2.34 15.05
C GLY A 303 -18.31 -1.37 14.73
N ILE A 304 -18.95 -0.79 15.75
CA ILE A 304 -19.99 0.23 15.58
C ILE A 304 -19.41 1.47 14.90
N GLY A 305 -18.24 1.95 15.34
CA GLY A 305 -17.54 3.08 14.72
C GLY A 305 -17.26 2.85 13.24
N LEU A 306 -16.77 1.65 12.88
CA LEU A 306 -16.54 1.26 11.50
C LEU A 306 -17.83 1.25 10.67
N VAL A 307 -18.92 0.67 11.20
CA VAL A 307 -20.23 0.62 10.51
C VAL A 307 -20.77 2.03 10.29
N LEU A 308 -20.71 2.89 11.30
CA LEU A 308 -21.14 4.30 11.20
C LEU A 308 -20.30 5.06 10.17
N ALA A 309 -18.98 4.88 10.16
CA ALA A 309 -18.09 5.50 9.19
C ALA A 309 -18.41 5.04 7.75
N LEU A 310 -18.60 3.73 7.54
CA LEU A 310 -18.98 3.15 6.25
C LEU A 310 -20.37 3.62 5.79
N ALA A 311 -21.34 3.71 6.69
CA ALA A 311 -22.66 4.24 6.41
C ALA A 311 -22.60 5.73 6.02
N GLY A 312 -21.81 6.53 6.74
CA GLY A 312 -21.54 7.93 6.41
C GLY A 312 -20.92 8.09 5.02
N LEU A 313 -19.89 7.30 4.70
CA LEU A 313 -19.25 7.29 3.38
C LEU A 313 -20.20 6.83 2.27
N ARG A 314 -21.04 5.82 2.51
CA ARG A 314 -22.03 5.33 1.53
C ARG A 314 -23.11 6.37 1.26
N LEU A 315 -23.58 7.06 2.31
CA LEU A 315 -24.59 8.11 2.18
C LEU A 315 -24.01 9.36 1.52
N GLY A 316 -22.79 9.74 1.86
CA GLY A 316 -22.04 10.83 1.22
C GLY A 316 -21.80 10.59 -0.28
N GLY A 317 -21.64 9.32 -0.68
CA GLY A 317 -21.49 8.92 -2.07
C GLY A 317 -22.70 9.22 -2.98
N ARG A 318 -23.89 9.44 -2.41
CA ARG A 318 -25.10 9.81 -3.18
C ARG A 318 -25.04 11.24 -3.76
N ARG A 319 -24.08 12.07 -3.32
CA ARG A 319 -23.90 13.45 -3.81
C ARG A 319 -23.09 13.55 -5.11
N SER A 320 -22.34 12.49 -5.46
CA SER A 320 -21.41 12.51 -6.59
C SER A 320 -22.12 12.03 -7.87
N VAL A 321 -22.29 12.94 -8.82
CA VAL A 321 -22.74 12.59 -10.18
C VAL A 321 -21.57 11.93 -10.90
N ARG A 322 -21.65 10.62 -11.15
CA ARG A 322 -20.55 9.84 -11.72
C ARG A 322 -20.83 9.48 -13.18
N THR A 323 -19.85 9.68 -14.06
CA THR A 323 -19.78 8.93 -15.32
C THR A 323 -19.38 7.49 -15.03
N ARG A 324 -19.90 6.54 -15.82
CA ARG A 324 -19.93 5.11 -15.49
C ARG A 324 -18.53 4.46 -15.56
N TYR A 325 -17.72 4.61 -14.51
CA TYR A 325 -16.55 3.75 -14.31
C TYR A 325 -17.05 2.32 -14.02
N ARG A 326 -16.51 1.32 -14.72
CA ARG A 326 -16.84 -0.10 -14.50
C ARG A 326 -15.81 -0.65 -13.51
N PRO A 327 -16.12 -0.73 -12.20
CA PRO A 327 -15.13 -1.16 -11.20
C PRO A 327 -14.74 -2.61 -11.39
N ASP A 328 -13.50 -2.94 -11.01
CA ASP A 328 -13.03 -4.33 -10.90
C ASP A 328 -13.92 -5.08 -9.89
N ARG A 329 -14.54 -6.18 -10.33
CA ARG A 329 -15.51 -6.92 -9.51
C ARG A 329 -14.82 -7.61 -8.33
N TRP A 330 -15.40 -7.49 -7.13
CA TRP A 330 -14.96 -8.26 -5.97
C TRP A 330 -15.44 -9.71 -6.09
N GLY A 331 -14.62 -10.55 -6.74
CA GLY A 331 -14.92 -11.97 -6.95
C GLY A 331 -14.49 -12.88 -5.80
N VAL A 332 -14.75 -14.18 -5.95
CA VAL A 332 -14.36 -15.24 -4.99
C VAL A 332 -12.86 -15.20 -4.67
N ARG A 333 -12.01 -14.92 -5.67
CA ARG A 333 -10.55 -14.80 -5.47
C ARG A 333 -10.17 -13.62 -4.58
N ALA A 334 -10.86 -12.49 -4.70
CA ALA A 334 -10.62 -11.34 -3.84
C ALA A 334 -10.96 -11.69 -2.38
N TRP A 335 -12.08 -12.40 -2.17
CA TRP A 335 -12.46 -12.95 -0.86
C TRP A 335 -11.45 -13.95 -0.30
N LEU A 336 -10.93 -14.86 -1.13
CA LEU A 336 -9.92 -15.82 -0.70
C LEU A 336 -8.61 -15.12 -0.29
N VAL A 337 -8.16 -14.13 -1.07
CA VAL A 337 -6.95 -13.36 -0.75
C VAL A 337 -7.15 -12.54 0.53
N SER A 338 -8.20 -11.71 0.61
CA SER A 338 -8.46 -10.91 1.81
C SER A 338 -8.75 -11.77 3.03
N GLY A 339 -9.51 -12.86 2.84
CA GLY A 339 -9.87 -13.82 3.88
C GLY A 339 -8.66 -14.56 4.42
N SER A 340 -7.69 -14.92 3.57
CA SER A 340 -6.44 -15.53 4.03
C SER A 340 -5.67 -14.62 4.99
N GLY A 341 -5.47 -13.33 4.66
CA GLY A 341 -4.78 -12.41 5.56
C GLY A 341 -5.58 -12.09 6.82
N ALA A 342 -6.91 -11.98 6.72
CA ALA A 342 -7.78 -11.83 7.89
C ALA A 342 -7.73 -13.05 8.82
N ALA A 343 -7.67 -14.26 8.26
CA ALA A 343 -7.50 -15.49 9.01
C ALA A 343 -6.14 -15.54 9.72
N VAL A 344 -5.03 -15.17 9.05
CA VAL A 344 -3.72 -15.05 9.72
C VAL A 344 -3.79 -14.08 10.89
N ALA A 345 -4.38 -12.89 10.70
CA ALA A 345 -4.53 -11.91 11.77
C ALA A 345 -5.33 -12.46 12.95
N ALA A 346 -6.51 -13.03 12.71
CA ALA A 346 -7.38 -13.56 13.75
C ALA A 346 -6.73 -14.72 14.52
N LEU A 347 -6.06 -15.64 13.82
CA LEU A 347 -5.38 -16.78 14.44
C LEU A 347 -4.17 -16.34 15.27
N LEU A 348 -3.40 -15.33 14.85
CA LEU A 348 -2.28 -14.81 15.66
C LEU A 348 -2.76 -14.00 16.85
N VAL A 349 -3.87 -13.26 16.70
CA VAL A 349 -4.52 -12.59 17.83
C VAL A 349 -5.01 -13.63 18.85
N ARG A 350 -5.60 -14.73 18.38
CA ARG A 350 -6.03 -15.84 19.25
C ARG A 350 -4.84 -16.53 19.89
N ALA A 351 -3.78 -16.83 19.14
CA ALA A 351 -2.57 -17.43 19.68
C ALA A 351 -1.97 -16.55 20.79
N ALA A 352 -1.96 -15.22 20.62
CA ALA A 352 -1.49 -14.28 21.63
C ALA A 352 -2.31 -14.28 22.93
N SER A 353 -3.54 -14.81 22.89
CA SER A 353 -4.38 -14.99 24.10
C SER A 353 -4.23 -16.37 24.74
N VAL A 354 -3.76 -17.38 24.01
CA VAL A 354 -3.63 -18.76 24.51
C VAL A 354 -2.22 -19.00 25.05
N ASP A 355 -1.21 -18.56 24.31
CA ASP A 355 0.20 -18.76 24.63
C ASP A 355 0.99 -17.47 24.34
N PRO A 356 1.00 -16.50 25.28
CA PRO A 356 1.76 -15.26 25.14
C PRO A 356 3.28 -15.50 25.10
N GLU A 357 3.78 -16.52 25.78
CA GLU A 357 5.22 -16.79 25.94
C GLU A 357 5.84 -17.28 24.63
N GLY A 358 5.18 -18.16 23.88
CA GLY A 358 5.66 -18.61 22.57
C GLY A 358 5.76 -17.50 21.51
N LEU A 359 4.96 -16.44 21.64
CA LEU A 359 4.93 -15.29 20.72
C LEU A 359 5.88 -14.16 21.14
N ARG A 360 6.28 -14.13 22.41
CA ARG A 360 7.16 -13.12 22.99
C ARG A 360 8.27 -13.81 23.78
N PRO A 361 9.26 -14.41 23.09
CA PRO A 361 10.37 -15.05 23.76
C PRO A 361 11.10 -14.04 24.67
N GLY A 362 11.32 -14.44 25.92
CA GLY A 362 12.11 -13.68 26.87
C GLY A 362 13.57 -13.59 26.44
N VAL A 363 14.24 -12.52 26.86
CA VAL A 363 15.68 -12.31 26.63
C VAL A 363 16.52 -12.56 27.89
N VAL A 364 15.87 -12.77 29.04
CA VAL A 364 16.50 -13.11 30.32
C VAL A 364 15.71 -14.27 30.95
N PRO A 365 16.27 -15.49 31.07
CA PRO A 365 17.58 -15.93 30.57
C PRO A 365 17.66 -16.01 29.03
N LEU A 366 18.87 -15.98 28.48
CA LEU A 366 19.09 -16.01 27.04
C LEU A 366 18.88 -17.43 26.48
N VAL A 367 17.65 -17.72 26.05
CA VAL A 367 17.28 -19.02 25.46
C VAL A 367 16.92 -18.83 23.98
N ALA A 368 17.34 -19.76 23.14
CA ALA A 368 16.99 -19.72 21.72
C ALA A 368 15.46 -19.80 21.55
N PRO A 369 14.83 -18.91 20.76
CA PRO A 369 13.40 -18.93 20.57
C PRO A 369 13.00 -20.20 19.83
N THR A 370 12.00 -20.91 20.35
CA THR A 370 11.40 -22.05 19.66
C THR A 370 10.41 -21.56 18.59
N LEU A 371 10.15 -22.40 17.59
CA LEU A 371 9.13 -22.12 16.57
C LEU A 371 7.80 -22.73 17.02
N PRO A 372 6.81 -21.94 17.49
CA PRO A 372 5.52 -22.47 17.84
C PRO A 372 4.79 -22.90 16.56
N LEU A 373 4.53 -24.21 16.44
CA LEU A 373 4.05 -24.83 15.21
C LEU A 373 2.66 -24.32 14.79
N TRP A 374 1.79 -24.05 15.76
CA TRP A 374 0.43 -23.59 15.48
C TRP A 374 0.39 -22.15 14.91
N PRO A 375 1.05 -21.14 15.53
CA PRO A 375 1.24 -19.82 14.92
C PRO A 375 1.95 -19.88 13.56
N ALA A 376 2.95 -20.75 13.41
CA ALA A 376 3.64 -20.93 12.14
C ALA A 376 2.68 -21.43 11.05
N ALA A 377 1.87 -22.47 11.35
CA ALA A 377 0.85 -22.98 10.44
C ALA A 377 -0.20 -21.91 10.08
N ALA A 378 -0.60 -21.07 11.04
CA ALA A 378 -1.49 -19.95 10.79
C ALA A 378 -0.89 -18.95 9.79
N ILE A 379 0.40 -18.59 9.91
CA ILE A 379 1.08 -17.69 8.96
C ILE A 379 1.12 -18.29 7.55
N LEU A 380 1.28 -19.60 7.42
CA LEU A 380 1.30 -20.29 6.12
C LEU A 380 -0.02 -20.17 5.34
N ILE A 381 -1.16 -19.93 6.01
CA ILE A 381 -2.43 -19.61 5.33
C ILE A 381 -2.27 -18.35 4.46
N GLY A 382 -1.38 -17.43 4.86
CA GLY A 382 -1.02 -16.24 4.10
C GLY A 382 -0.36 -16.52 2.74
N LEU A 383 0.07 -17.76 2.46
CA LEU A 383 0.57 -18.19 1.14
C LEU A 383 -0.55 -18.46 0.12
N LEU A 384 -1.81 -18.56 0.54
CA LEU A 384 -2.94 -18.84 -0.34
C LEU A 384 -3.01 -17.93 -1.59
N PRO A 385 -2.73 -16.61 -1.51
CA PRO A 385 -2.67 -15.75 -2.69
C PRO A 385 -1.63 -16.19 -3.73
N ALA A 386 -0.54 -16.85 -3.32
CA ALA A 386 0.47 -17.37 -4.25
C ALA A 386 -0.09 -18.46 -5.16
N PHE A 387 -1.21 -19.10 -4.83
CA PHE A 387 -1.85 -20.14 -5.65
C PHE A 387 -3.15 -19.66 -6.32
N VAL A 388 -3.91 -18.80 -5.63
CA VAL A 388 -5.24 -18.38 -6.08
C VAL A 388 -5.22 -17.11 -6.95
N ALA A 389 -4.24 -16.23 -6.73
CA ALA A 389 -4.14 -14.99 -7.50
C ALA A 389 -3.86 -15.30 -8.98
N PRO A 390 -4.46 -14.57 -9.94
CA PRO A 390 -4.11 -14.71 -11.34
C PRO A 390 -2.66 -14.26 -11.59
N VAL A 391 -1.97 -14.92 -12.52
CA VAL A 391 -0.61 -14.51 -12.93
C VAL A 391 -0.73 -13.25 -13.80
N PRO A 392 0.03 -12.16 -13.55
CA PRO A 392 -0.01 -11.00 -14.43
C PRO A 392 0.41 -11.36 -15.88
N SER A 393 -0.32 -10.85 -16.88
CA SER A 393 0.00 -11.06 -18.29
C SER A 393 1.17 -10.18 -18.73
N GLU A 394 2.15 -10.77 -19.42
CA GLU A 394 3.36 -10.08 -19.93
C GLU A 394 3.02 -8.88 -20.86
N GLU A 395 1.87 -8.92 -21.55
CA GLU A 395 1.39 -7.85 -22.44
C GLU A 395 1.07 -6.52 -21.74
N SER A 396 1.01 -6.46 -20.41
CA SER A 396 0.80 -5.19 -19.68
C SER A 396 2.07 -4.36 -19.48
N ALA A 397 3.17 -4.78 -20.13
CA ALA A 397 4.51 -4.19 -20.04
C ALA A 397 4.82 -3.13 -21.12
N GLN A 398 3.85 -2.75 -21.97
CA GLN A 398 3.99 -1.66 -22.94
C GLN A 398 3.13 -0.44 -22.54
#